data_AF-A0A2H0UR29-F1
#
_entry.id   AF-A0A2H0UR29-F1
#
_cell.length_a   1.000
_cell.length_b   1.000
_cell.length_c   1.000
_cell.angle_alpha   90.00
_cell.angle_beta   90.00
_cell.angle_gamma   90.00
#
_symmetry.space_group_name_H-M   'P 1'
#
loop_
_entity.id
_entity.type
_entity.pdbx_description
1 polymer ?
#
loop_
_entity_poly.entity_id
_entity_poly.type
_entity_poly.pdbx_seq_one_letter_code
_entity_poly.pdbx_strand_id
1 'polypeptide(L)' 'MNEKMKNSHLEKTERNQRIRELLTKDWSQPKIAEAFGITVQRVNDLVQKWVWRGLLEKTEEGFALPKKGRTPAKVIHKP' A
#
# COMPACT_ATOMS: atom_id res chain seq x y z
N MET A 1 -34.41 3.12 -2.62
CA MET A 1 -33.38 2.57 -3.52
C MET A 1 -32.08 3.37 -3.31
N ASN A 2 -30.92 2.71 -3.37
CA ASN A 2 -29.54 3.23 -3.33
C ASN A 2 -28.74 3.21 -1.99
N GLU A 3 -28.61 2.03 -1.36
CA GLU A 3 -27.58 1.78 -0.32
C GLU A 3 -26.36 0.98 -0.83
N LYS A 4 -26.36 0.52 -2.10
CA LYS A 4 -25.30 -0.36 -2.62
C LYS A 4 -24.06 0.34 -3.21
N MET A 5 -24.08 1.67 -3.39
CA MET A 5 -22.96 2.39 -4.03
C MET A 5 -21.98 3.06 -3.05
N LYS A 6 -22.33 3.20 -1.77
CA LYS A 6 -21.47 3.88 -0.77
C LYS A 6 -20.40 2.97 -0.16
N ASN A 7 -20.61 1.66 -0.14
CA ASN A 7 -19.68 0.72 0.51
C ASN A 7 -18.40 0.42 -0.29
N SER A 8 -18.47 0.39 -1.64
CA SER A 8 -17.32 -0.07 -2.43
C SER A 8 -16.09 0.86 -2.38
N HIS A 9 -16.26 2.15 -2.06
CA HIS A 9 -15.15 3.11 -1.97
C HIS A 9 -14.53 3.16 -0.56
N LEU A 10 -15.37 3.07 0.48
CA LEU A 10 -14.93 2.99 1.87
C LEU A 10 -14.19 1.67 2.12
N GLU A 11 -14.74 0.54 1.65
CA GLU A 11 -14.11 -0.77 1.75
C GLU A 11 -12.75 -0.84 1.04
N LYS A 12 -12.60 -0.15 -0.10
CA LYS A 12 -11.30 -0.04 -0.80
C LYS A 12 -10.29 0.75 0.02
N THR A 13 -10.74 1.82 0.68
CA THR A 13 -9.86 2.66 1.51
C THR A 13 -9.39 1.91 2.74
N GLU A 14 -10.30 1.24 3.45
CA GLU A 14 -9.97 0.45 4.64
C GLU A 14 -9.11 -0.78 4.31
N ARG A 15 -9.39 -1.45 3.18
CA ARG A 15 -8.58 -2.58 2.69
C ARG A 15 -7.16 -2.13 2.37
N ASN A 16 -7.03 -1.02 1.66
CA ASN A 16 -5.74 -0.43 1.31
C ASN A 16 -4.94 -0.05 2.56
N GLN A 17 -5.61 0.52 3.57
CA GLN A 17 -4.97 0.84 4.84
C GLN A 17 -4.48 -0.41 5.57
N ARG A 18 -5.31 -1.46 5.66
CA ARG A 18 -4.91 -2.75 6.24
C ARG A 18 -3.75 -3.41 5.51
N ILE A 19 -3.76 -3.40 4.17
CA ILE A 19 -2.65 -3.92 3.36
C ILE A 19 -1.34 -3.18 3.70
N ARG A 20 -1.40 -1.85 3.82
CA ARG A 20 -0.25 -1.02 4.19
C ARG A 20 0.27 -1.35 5.59
N GLU A 21 -0.62 -1.53 6.57
CA GLU A 21 -0.23 -1.93 7.92
C GLU A 21 0.40 -3.34 7.94
N LEU A 22 -0.11 -4.29 7.18
CA LEU A 22 0.47 -5.63 7.11
C LEU A 22 1.86 -5.63 6.49
N LEU A 23 2.08 -4.84 5.44
CA LEU A 23 3.42 -4.65 4.85
C LEU A 23 4.42 -4.13 5.90
N THR A 24 3.98 -3.28 6.83
CA THR A 24 4.83 -2.74 7.90
C THR A 24 5.06 -3.72 9.05
N LYS A 25 4.29 -4.82 9.10
CA LYS A 25 4.42 -5.93 10.03
C LYS A 25 5.23 -7.09 9.44
N ASP A 26 6.04 -6.81 8.42
CA ASP A 26 6.86 -7.81 7.74
C ASP A 26 6.05 -8.87 6.94
N TRP A 27 4.79 -8.59 6.60
CA TRP A 27 4.04 -9.50 5.75
C TRP A 27 4.49 -9.40 4.30
N SER A 28 4.80 -10.55 3.71
CA SER A 28 5.14 -10.64 2.29
C SER A 28 3.92 -10.31 1.41
N GLN A 29 4.16 -9.60 0.31
CA GLN A 29 3.14 -9.30 -0.72
C GLN A 29 2.30 -10.52 -1.17
N PRO A 30 2.86 -11.73 -1.40
CA PRO A 30 2.05 -12.91 -1.75
C PRO A 30 1.08 -13.33 -0.64
N LYS A 31 1.51 -13.28 0.63
CA LYS A 31 0.67 -13.62 1.79
C LYS A 31 -0.49 -12.64 1.94
N ILE A 32 -0.24 -11.36 1.68
CA ILE A 32 -1.27 -10.33 1.66
C ILE A 32 -2.23 -10.55 0.49
N ALA A 33 -1.71 -10.85 -0.70
CA ALA A 33 -2.53 -11.11 -1.88
C ALA A 33 -3.55 -12.24 -1.61
N GLU A 34 -3.08 -13.34 -1.02
CA GLU A 34 -3.91 -14.46 -0.58
C GLU A 34 -4.94 -14.04 0.49
N ALA A 35 -4.50 -13.34 1.55
CA ALA A 35 -5.37 -12.92 2.65
C ALA A 35 -6.52 -11.99 2.22
N PHE A 36 -6.34 -11.20 1.16
CA PHE A 36 -7.36 -10.29 0.62
C PHE A 36 -8.02 -10.78 -0.67
N GLY A 37 -7.67 -11.97 -1.17
CA GLY A 37 -8.19 -12.51 -2.43
C GLY A 37 -7.90 -11.61 -3.64
N ILE A 38 -6.74 -10.96 -3.67
CA ILE A 38 -6.29 -10.11 -4.78
C ILE A 38 -5.02 -10.68 -5.42
N THR A 39 -4.64 -10.17 -6.58
CA THR A 39 -3.39 -10.59 -7.23
C THR A 39 -2.18 -9.92 -6.59
N VAL A 40 -1.04 -10.61 -6.57
CA VAL A 40 0.24 -10.05 -6.12
C VAL A 40 0.61 -8.79 -6.93
N GLN A 41 0.29 -8.78 -8.23
CA GLN A 41 0.48 -7.61 -9.09
C GLN A 41 -0.32 -6.40 -8.60
N ARG A 42 -1.54 -6.62 -8.09
CA ARG A 42 -2.36 -5.54 -7.51
C ARG A 42 -1.74 -5.01 -6.21
N VAL A 43 -1.18 -5.87 -5.37
CA VAL A 43 -0.44 -5.45 -4.16
C VAL A 43 0.78 -4.62 -4.56
N ASN A 44 1.52 -5.04 -5.59
CA ASN A 44 2.68 -4.31 -6.08
C ASN A 44 2.31 -2.91 -6.61
N ASP A 45 1.24 -2.78 -7.39
CA ASP A 45 0.71 -1.47 -7.84
C ASP A 45 0.36 -0.54 -6.66
N LEU A 46 -0.25 -1.08 -5.60
CA LEU A 46 -0.54 -0.32 -4.38
C LEU A 46 0.73 0.14 -3.67
N VAL A 47 1.72 -0.76 -3.52
CA VAL A 47 3.02 -0.45 -2.93
C VAL A 47 3.71 0.67 -3.71
N GLN A 48 3.81 0.55 -5.03
CA GLN A 48 4.42 1.57 -5.90
C GLN A 48 3.72 2.92 -5.73
N LYS A 49 2.38 2.94 -5.71
CA LYS A 49 1.60 4.16 -5.47
C LYS A 49 1.90 4.78 -4.12
N TRP A 50 2.00 3.99 -3.06
CA TRP A 50 2.32 4.53 -1.74
C TRP A 50 3.76 5.00 -1.63
N VAL A 51 4.72 4.30 -2.22
CA VAL A 51 6.11 4.76 -2.29
C VAL A 51 6.20 6.08 -3.03
N TRP A 52 5.55 6.18 -4.19
CA TRP A 52 5.53 7.41 -4.98
C TRP A 52 4.84 8.58 -4.27
N ARG A 53 3.79 8.30 -3.49
CA ARG A 53 3.09 9.30 -2.66
C ARG A 53 3.83 9.64 -1.36
N GLY A 54 4.93 8.96 -1.05
CA GLY A 54 5.62 9.13 0.24
C GLY A 54 4.81 8.61 1.43
N LEU A 55 3.92 7.64 1.20
CA LEU A 55 3.14 6.94 2.22
C LEU A 55 3.80 5.63 2.65
N LEU A 56 4.74 5.09 1.89
CA LEU A 56 5.47 3.88 2.28
C LEU A 56 6.94 4.06 1.91
N GLU A 57 7.85 3.69 2.79
CA GLU A 57 9.28 3.63 2.48
C GLU A 57 9.66 2.15 2.32
N LYS A 58 10.39 1.83 1.24
CA LYS A 58 10.99 0.52 1.07
C LYS A 58 12.36 0.54 1.76
N THR A 59 12.55 -0.34 2.74
CA THR A 59 13.81 -0.51 3.48
C THR A 59 14.47 -1.83 3.09
N GLU A 60 15.73 -2.07 3.48
CA GLU A 60 16.39 -3.37 3.28
C GLU A 60 15.66 -4.50 4.02
N GLU A 61 15.03 -4.19 5.15
CA GLU A 61 14.21 -5.11 5.94
C GLU A 61 12.79 -5.29 5.41
N GLY A 62 12.35 -4.53 4.40
CA GLY A 62 11.01 -4.66 3.82
C GLY A 62 10.31 -3.33 3.57
N PHE A 63 9.23 -3.06 4.30
CA PHE A 63 8.43 -1.85 4.16
C PHE A 63 8.19 -1.18 5.51
N ALA A 64 8.36 0.13 5.56
CA ALA A 64 8.15 0.94 6.76
C ALA A 64 7.23 2.12 6.47
N LEU A 65 6.54 2.60 7.51
CA LEU A 65 5.81 3.87 7.41
C LEU A 65 6.80 5.03 7.43
N PRO A 66 6.59 6.06 6.59
CA PRO A 66 7.44 7.23 6.56
C PRO A 66 7.41 7.94 7.92
N LYS A 67 8.58 8.31 8.44
CA LYS A 67 8.66 9.15 9.65
C LYS A 67 8.03 10.51 9.33
N LYS A 68 6.99 10.87 10.08
CA LYS A 68 6.19 12.11 9.93
C LYS A 68 7.14 13.32 9.82
N GLY A 69 7.28 13.87 8.62
CA GLY A 69 8.17 15.02 8.35
C GLY A 69 9.11 14.88 7.14
N ARG A 70 9.30 13.70 6.56
CA ARG A 70 9.99 13.56 5.26
C ARG A 70 9.03 13.77 4.10
N THR A 71 9.21 14.86 3.37
CA THR A 71 8.73 15.01 1.99
C THR A 71 9.26 13.83 1.17
N PRO A 72 8.48 13.18 0.29
CA PRO A 72 8.97 12.05 -0.49
C PRO A 72 10.24 12.46 -1.24
N ALA A 73 11.32 11.69 -1.04
CA ALA A 73 12.51 11.80 -1.85
C ALA A 73 12.07 11.62 -3.31
N LYS A 74 12.16 12.71 -4.08
CA LYS A 74 11.99 12.71 -5.53
C LYS A 74 12.85 11.56 -6.05
N VAL A 75 12.21 10.47 -6.49
CA VAL A 75 12.92 9.33 -7.06
C VAL A 75 13.52 9.84 -8.35
N ILE A 76 14.79 10.27 -8.28
CA ILE A 76 15.56 10.67 -9.44
C ILE A 76 15.82 9.37 -10.20
N HIS A 77 14.99 9.08 -11.21
CA HIS A 77 15.42 8.21 -12.30
C HIS A 77 16.56 8.94 -12.99
N LYS A 78 17.78 8.41 -12.84
CA LYS A 78 18.92 8.83 -13.64
C LYS A 78 18.67 8.27 -15.06
N PRO A 79 18.73 9.13 -16.11
CA PRO A 79 18.50 8.70 -17.49
C PRO A 79 19.54 7.68 -17.95
#